data_AF-A0A9P6QZ24-F1
#
_entry.id   AF-A0A9P6QZ24-F1
#
_cell.length_a   1.000
_cell.length_b   1.000
_cell.length_c   1.000
_cell.angle_alpha   90.00
_cell.angle_beta   90.00
_cell.angle_gamma   90.00
#
_symmetry.space_group_name_H-M   'P 1'
#
loop_
_entity.id
_entity.type
_entity.pdbx_description
1 polymer ?
#
loop_
_entity_poly.entity_id
_entity_poly.type
_entity_poly.pdbx_seq_one_letter_code
_entity_poly.pdbx_strand_id
1 'polypeptide(L)'
;MTIVLRGESEVVEQARRQLEDLVPVWAVLDYTGYKVIQRELLLVKVSILGPEHVLAQMKSRRNSLPTATDLRSIPQKEQQQKEEDEYAHQIEIMSPSNALRQTHDHLHALTELTDLFKGKVVDVSSDCLSLELSAKPDRVDAFLKLLQPFGILEAARSGMMAMPRSLIYDRMESQGEEEELAEDVGSGVDAAPWIA
;
A
#
# COMPACT_ATOMS: atom_id res chain seq x y z
N MET A 1 18.39 -5.71 -2.49
CA MET A 1 17.59 -4.69 -1.77
C MET A 1 16.75 -3.95 -2.78
N THR A 2 15.49 -3.64 -2.48
CA THR A 2 14.64 -2.80 -3.35
C THR A 2 14.52 -1.43 -2.70
N ILE A 3 14.82 -0.37 -3.47
CA ILE A 3 14.75 1.01 -3.02
C ILE A 3 13.75 1.71 -3.93
N VAL A 4 12.81 2.46 -3.36
CA VAL A 4 11.87 3.29 -4.10
C VAL A 4 12.22 4.74 -3.79
N LEU A 5 12.60 5.50 -4.82
CA LEU A 5 12.91 6.91 -4.73
C LEU A 5 11.84 7.72 -5.46
N ARG A 6 11.56 8.93 -4.97
CA ARG A 6 10.70 9.92 -5.64
C ARG A 6 11.52 11.19 -5.80
N GLY A 7 11.62 11.71 -7.02
CA GLY A 7 12.41 12.90 -7.31
C GLY A 7 12.65 13.07 -8.81
N GLU A 8 13.39 14.11 -9.16
CA GLU A 8 13.87 14.35 -10.53
C GLU A 8 14.91 13.28 -10.93
N SER A 9 14.97 12.97 -12.23
CA SER A 9 15.87 11.92 -12.74
C SER A 9 17.34 12.18 -12.41
N GLU A 10 17.77 13.45 -12.36
CA GLU A 10 19.15 13.81 -11.99
C GLU A 10 19.48 13.39 -10.55
N VAL A 11 18.57 13.62 -9.61
CA VAL A 11 18.72 13.26 -8.19
C VAL A 11 18.68 11.74 -8.02
N VAL A 12 17.79 11.06 -8.73
CA VAL A 12 17.68 9.58 -8.69
C VAL A 12 18.94 8.92 -9.25
N GLU A 13 19.45 9.42 -10.38
CA GLU A 13 20.67 8.92 -10.99
C GLU A 13 21.89 9.20 -10.11
N GLN A 14 21.94 10.36 -9.44
CA GLN A 14 22.97 10.66 -8.47
C GLN A 14 22.93 9.67 -7.29
N ALA A 15 21.76 9.38 -6.72
CA ALA A 15 21.61 8.40 -5.66
C ALA A 15 22.02 6.99 -6.10
N ARG A 16 21.70 6.61 -7.35
CA ARG A 16 22.11 5.34 -7.95
C ARG A 16 23.64 5.19 -7.99
N ARG A 17 24.34 6.22 -8.49
CA ARG A 17 25.81 6.25 -8.55
C ARG A 17 26.46 6.17 -7.17
N GLN A 18 25.93 6.93 -6.20
CA GLN A 18 26.43 6.91 -4.82
C GLN A 18 26.32 5.53 -4.16
N LEU A 19 25.26 4.79 -4.46
CA LEU A 19 25.08 3.42 -3.97
C LEU A 19 26.01 2.43 -4.67
N GLU A 20 26.31 2.65 -5.95
CA GLU A 20 27.19 1.80 -6.75
C GLU A 20 28.67 1.92 -6.32
N ASP A 21 29.08 3.09 -5.81
CA ASP A 21 30.44 3.33 -5.30
C ASP A 21 30.73 2.66 -3.94
N LEU A 22 29.74 2.04 -3.30
CA LEU A 22 29.91 1.39 -2.00
C LEU A 22 30.61 0.03 -2.15
N VAL A 23 31.68 -0.20 -1.38
CA VAL A 23 32.44 -1.47 -1.35
C VAL A 23 31.58 -2.74 -1.21
N PRO A 24 30.54 -2.81 -0.35
CA PRO A 24 29.70 -4.01 -0.24
C PRO A 24 28.64 -4.16 -1.34
N VAL A 25 28.60 -3.27 -2.34
CA VAL A 25 27.59 -3.29 -3.42
C VAL A 25 28.20 -3.86 -4.70
N TRP A 26 27.50 -4.85 -5.28
CA TRP A 26 27.94 -5.45 -6.55
C TRP A 26 27.43 -4.69 -7.78
N ALA A 27 26.16 -4.30 -7.77
CA ALA A 27 25.55 -3.47 -8.82
C ALA A 27 24.25 -2.83 -8.32
N VAL A 28 23.87 -1.70 -8.93
CA VAL A 28 22.59 -1.02 -8.70
C VAL A 28 21.82 -0.94 -10.02
N LEU A 29 20.72 -1.69 -10.11
CA LEU A 29 19.88 -1.79 -11.30
C LEU A 29 18.69 -0.82 -11.20
N ASP A 30 18.46 -0.04 -12.24
CA ASP A 30 17.26 0.78 -12.38
C ASP A 30 16.15 0.01 -13.13
N TYR A 31 14.99 -0.10 -12.50
CA TYR A 31 13.81 -0.77 -13.06
C TYR A 31 12.66 0.16 -13.45
N THR A 32 12.87 1.49 -13.46
CA THR A 32 11.82 2.48 -13.72
C THR A 32 11.07 2.25 -15.05
N GLY A 33 11.77 1.86 -16.12
CA GLY A 33 11.18 1.59 -17.44
C GLY A 33 10.86 0.11 -17.74
N TYR A 34 11.12 -0.80 -16.80
CA TYR A 34 11.04 -2.24 -17.06
C TYR A 34 9.73 -2.85 -16.59
N LYS A 35 9.33 -3.92 -17.27
CA LYS A 35 8.16 -4.71 -16.90
C LYS A 35 8.44 -5.51 -15.62
N VAL A 36 8.18 -4.92 -14.46
CA VAL A 36 8.41 -5.56 -13.15
C VAL A 36 7.15 -6.20 -12.54
N ILE A 37 7.38 -7.17 -11.67
CA ILE A 37 6.45 -7.76 -10.71
C ILE A 37 6.67 -7.03 -9.39
N GLN A 38 5.72 -6.15 -9.02
CA GLN A 38 5.72 -5.46 -7.74
C GLN A 38 4.88 -6.23 -6.72
N ARG A 39 5.38 -6.37 -5.50
CA ARG A 39 4.63 -6.89 -4.34
C ARG A 39 4.97 -6.10 -3.08
N GLU A 40 4.02 -6.05 -2.18
CA GLU A 40 4.15 -5.54 -0.83
C GLU A 40 3.31 -6.44 0.07
N LEU A 41 3.86 -6.79 1.24
CA LEU A 41 3.18 -7.53 2.28
C LEU A 41 2.61 -6.56 3.32
N LEU A 42 1.34 -6.74 3.64
CA LEU A 42 0.64 -6.06 4.72
C LEU A 42 0.20 -7.11 5.74
N LEU A 43 0.49 -6.85 7.01
CA LEU A 43 -0.14 -7.49 8.15
C LEU A 43 -0.92 -6.41 8.91
N VAL A 44 -2.22 -6.59 9.10
CA VAL A 44 -3.08 -5.58 9.71
C VAL A 44 -4.01 -6.21 10.74
N LYS A 45 -4.09 -5.58 11.91
CA LYS A 45 -4.98 -5.94 13.01
C LYS A 45 -6.16 -4.96 13.01
N VAL A 46 -7.38 -5.49 12.92
CA VAL A 46 -8.63 -4.73 12.77
C VAL A 46 -9.58 -5.10 13.89
N SER A 47 -10.30 -4.12 14.42
CA SER A 47 -11.35 -4.35 15.44
C SER A 47 -12.58 -5.01 14.81
N ILE A 48 -13.21 -5.94 15.55
CA ILE A 48 -14.53 -6.49 15.20
C ILE A 48 -15.66 -5.92 16.07
N LEU A 49 -15.30 -5.17 17.13
CA LEU A 49 -16.26 -4.53 18.04
C LEU A 49 -16.96 -3.31 17.42
N GLY A 50 -16.51 -2.83 16.25
CA GLY A 50 -17.04 -1.63 15.60
C GLY A 50 -16.24 -0.35 15.89
N PRO A 51 -16.46 0.72 15.10
CA PRO A 51 -15.70 1.97 15.20
C PRO A 51 -15.89 2.71 16.52
N GLU A 52 -17.08 2.61 17.13
CA GLU A 52 -17.42 3.24 18.41
C GLU A 52 -16.48 2.80 19.54
N HIS A 53 -16.19 1.50 19.61
CA HIS A 53 -15.29 0.92 20.60
C HIS A 53 -13.82 1.33 20.35
N VAL A 54 -13.43 1.45 19.08
CA VAL A 54 -12.07 1.88 18.72
C VAL A 54 -11.85 3.35 19.08
N LEU A 55 -12.82 4.22 18.82
CA LEU A 55 -12.75 5.64 19.22
C LEU A 55 -12.67 5.80 20.73
N ALA A 56 -13.44 5.02 21.50
CA ALA A 56 -13.37 5.01 22.96
C ALA A 56 -11.98 4.57 23.46
N GLN A 57 -11.41 3.50 22.89
CA GLN A 57 -10.05 3.03 23.23
C GLN A 57 -8.97 4.05 22.85
N MET A 58 -9.06 4.67 21.67
CA MET A 58 -8.11 5.68 21.22
C MET A 58 -8.17 6.96 22.08
N LYS A 59 -9.37 7.40 22.49
CA LYS A 59 -9.54 8.53 23.42
C LYS A 59 -8.96 8.22 24.80
N SER A 60 -9.18 7.01 25.32
CA SER A 60 -8.57 6.55 26.57
C SER A 60 -7.03 6.52 26.51
N ARG A 61 -6.45 6.02 25.40
CA ARG A 61 -4.99 6.04 25.18
C ARG A 61 -4.43 7.45 24.98
N ARG A 62 -5.21 8.39 24.43
CA ARG A 62 -4.76 9.77 24.22
C ARG A 62 -4.72 10.56 25.52
N ASN A 63 -5.67 10.31 26.43
CA ASN A 63 -5.73 10.95 27.75
C ASN A 63 -4.58 10.53 28.68
N SER A 64 -3.82 9.48 28.36
CA SER A 64 -2.61 9.10 29.11
C SER A 64 -1.30 9.69 28.57
N LEU A 65 -1.33 10.43 27.45
CA LEU A 65 -0.19 11.24 27.00
C LEU A 65 -0.45 12.72 27.35
N PRO A 66 0.28 13.32 28.31
CA PRO A 66 0.16 14.75 28.57
C PRO A 66 0.66 15.50 27.34
N THR A 67 -0.24 16.25 26.68
CA THR A 67 0.16 17.15 25.59
C THR A 67 0.64 18.46 26.21
N ALA A 68 1.68 19.08 25.64
CA ALA A 68 2.31 20.30 26.14
C ALA A 68 1.38 21.55 26.25
N THR A 69 0.10 21.40 25.93
CA THR A 69 -0.93 22.45 25.92
C THR A 69 -1.79 22.49 27.19
N ASP A 70 -1.59 21.58 28.14
CA ASP A 70 -2.46 21.40 29.34
C ASP A 70 -2.36 22.49 30.43
N LEU A 71 -1.86 23.69 30.12
CA LEU A 71 -1.81 24.81 31.08
C LEU A 71 -2.76 25.96 30.79
N ARG A 72 -3.56 25.95 29.71
CA ARG A 72 -4.43 27.09 29.37
C ARG A 72 -5.73 26.73 28.64
N SER A 73 -6.67 26.06 29.31
CA SER A 73 -8.12 26.24 29.03
C SER A 73 -9.02 25.41 29.96
N ILE A 74 -9.50 26.06 31.02
CA ILE A 74 -10.79 25.77 31.64
C ILE A 74 -11.62 27.02 31.31
N PRO A 75 -12.57 26.95 30.35
CA PRO A 75 -13.97 26.62 30.70
C PRO A 75 -14.79 25.95 29.56
N GLN A 76 -14.20 25.07 28.73
CA GLN A 76 -14.96 24.32 27.69
C GLN A 76 -15.19 22.83 28.02
N LYS A 77 -14.63 22.32 29.13
CA LYS A 77 -14.75 20.90 29.52
C LYS A 77 -16.19 20.46 29.83
N GLU A 78 -17.06 21.34 30.31
CA GLU A 78 -18.43 20.98 30.74
C GLU A 78 -19.43 20.73 29.58
N GLN A 79 -19.23 21.36 28.42
CA GLN A 79 -20.02 21.07 27.22
C GLN A 79 -19.54 19.80 26.52
N GLN A 80 -18.23 19.58 26.52
CA GLN A 80 -17.61 18.38 25.96
C GLN A 80 -17.95 17.14 26.80
N GLN A 81 -17.97 17.26 28.13
CA GLN A 81 -18.39 16.19 29.04
C GLN A 81 -19.87 15.81 28.92
N LYS A 82 -20.76 16.76 28.59
CA LYS A 82 -22.18 16.45 28.36
C LYS A 82 -22.43 15.67 27.06
N GLU A 83 -21.73 16.00 25.98
CA GLU A 83 -21.76 15.21 24.76
C GLU A 83 -21.08 13.83 24.97
N GLU A 84 -20.05 13.75 25.82
CA GLU A 84 -19.35 12.51 26.18
C GLU A 84 -20.23 11.52 26.95
N ASP A 85 -21.01 11.97 27.94
CA ASP A 85 -21.93 11.12 28.71
C ASP A 85 -23.11 10.62 27.86
N GLU A 86 -23.60 11.44 26.91
CA GLU A 86 -24.74 11.12 26.04
C GLU A 86 -24.38 10.09 24.95
N TYR A 87 -23.14 10.14 24.41
CA TYR A 87 -22.61 9.13 23.48
C TYR A 87 -22.18 7.84 24.19
N ALA A 88 -21.61 7.92 25.40
CA ALA A 88 -21.25 6.74 26.19
C ALA A 88 -22.48 5.94 26.63
N HIS A 89 -23.58 6.62 27.00
CA HIS A 89 -24.85 5.96 27.31
C HIS A 89 -25.50 5.28 26.09
N GLN A 90 -25.22 5.70 24.85
CA GLN A 90 -25.74 5.01 23.65
C GLN A 90 -24.99 3.70 23.36
N ILE A 91 -23.69 3.63 23.68
CA ILE A 91 -22.90 2.39 23.58
C ILE A 91 -23.35 1.38 24.66
N GLU A 92 -23.88 1.85 25.79
CA GLU A 92 -24.33 1.02 26.92
C GLU A 92 -25.70 0.33 26.75
N ILE A 93 -26.46 0.54 25.67
CA ILE A 93 -27.78 -0.10 25.48
C ILE A 93 -27.77 -1.10 24.32
N MET A 94 -26.69 -1.87 24.18
CA MET A 94 -26.71 -3.09 23.39
C MET A 94 -26.91 -4.27 24.34
N SER A 95 -28.01 -5.01 24.17
CA SER A 95 -28.08 -6.34 24.80
C SER A 95 -26.84 -7.14 24.40
N PRO A 96 -26.21 -7.93 25.30
CA PRO A 96 -25.03 -8.74 24.97
C PRO A 96 -25.20 -9.59 23.70
N SER A 97 -26.44 -10.04 23.44
CA SER A 97 -26.78 -10.79 22.23
C SER A 97 -26.73 -9.97 20.94
N ASN A 98 -27.04 -8.67 21.00
CA ASN A 98 -26.98 -7.76 19.85
C ASN A 98 -25.53 -7.36 19.55
N ALA A 99 -24.74 -7.08 20.58
CA ALA A 99 -23.31 -6.85 20.41
C ALA A 99 -22.62 -8.08 19.79
N LEU A 100 -22.93 -9.28 20.26
CA LEU A 100 -22.39 -10.52 19.69
C LEU A 100 -22.76 -10.69 18.21
N ARG A 101 -24.02 -10.43 17.84
CA ARG A 101 -24.44 -10.47 16.42
C ARG A 101 -23.67 -9.47 15.57
N GLN A 102 -23.54 -8.23 16.02
CA GLN A 102 -22.78 -7.21 15.30
C GLN A 102 -21.30 -7.61 15.13
N THR A 103 -20.67 -8.16 16.17
CA THR A 103 -19.28 -8.65 16.05
C THR A 103 -19.15 -9.79 15.04
N HIS A 104 -20.15 -10.68 14.98
CA HIS A 104 -20.20 -11.76 14.01
C HIS A 104 -20.36 -11.23 12.59
N ASP A 105 -21.23 -10.24 12.38
CA ASP A 105 -21.45 -9.61 11.08
C ASP A 105 -20.19 -8.88 10.60
N HIS A 106 -19.49 -8.16 11.49
CA HIS A 106 -18.21 -7.53 11.16
C HIS A 106 -17.12 -8.56 10.83
N LEU A 107 -17.01 -9.65 11.60
CA LEU A 107 -16.08 -10.73 11.33
C LEU A 107 -16.34 -11.34 9.96
N HIS A 108 -17.60 -11.63 9.63
CA HIS A 108 -17.99 -12.17 8.33
C HIS A 108 -17.61 -11.20 7.20
N ALA A 109 -17.95 -9.92 7.32
CA ALA A 109 -17.63 -8.89 6.32
C ALA A 109 -16.12 -8.75 6.10
N LEU A 110 -15.32 -8.74 7.17
CA LEU A 110 -13.86 -8.64 7.07
C LEU A 110 -13.23 -9.88 6.43
N THR A 111 -13.77 -11.07 6.72
CA THR A 111 -13.32 -12.33 6.12
C THR A 111 -13.61 -12.33 4.61
N GLU A 112 -14.83 -11.97 4.22
CA GLU A 112 -15.23 -11.89 2.81
C GLU A 112 -14.39 -10.85 2.03
N LEU A 113 -14.18 -9.67 2.62
CA LEU A 113 -13.35 -8.62 2.04
C LEU A 113 -11.90 -9.11 1.85
N THR A 114 -11.37 -9.83 2.83
CA THR A 114 -10.04 -10.44 2.75
C THR A 114 -9.96 -11.45 1.60
N ASP A 115 -10.97 -12.31 1.43
CA ASP A 115 -11.02 -13.30 0.37
C ASP A 115 -11.14 -12.67 -1.04
N LEU A 116 -11.88 -11.56 -1.18
CA LEU A 116 -11.96 -10.79 -2.41
C LEU A 116 -10.60 -10.19 -2.80
N PHE A 117 -9.83 -9.74 -1.81
CA PHE A 117 -8.48 -9.24 -2.01
C PHE A 117 -7.42 -10.34 -2.17
N LYS A 118 -7.81 -11.62 -2.03
CA LYS A 118 -6.90 -12.79 -2.01
C LYS A 118 -5.88 -12.70 -0.87
N GLY A 119 -6.30 -12.11 0.25
CA GLY A 119 -5.56 -12.12 1.51
C GLY A 119 -5.84 -13.40 2.30
N LYS A 120 -5.38 -13.42 3.56
CA LYS A 120 -5.60 -14.52 4.51
C LYS A 120 -5.93 -13.95 5.89
N VAL A 121 -6.82 -14.63 6.59
CA VAL A 121 -7.01 -14.41 8.04
C VAL A 121 -5.95 -15.23 8.78
N VAL A 122 -5.09 -14.56 9.54
CA VAL A 122 -3.97 -15.20 10.25
C VAL A 122 -4.33 -15.52 11.70
N ASP A 123 -5.09 -14.63 12.35
CA ASP A 123 -5.49 -14.77 13.75
C ASP A 123 -6.88 -14.19 13.98
N VAL A 124 -7.62 -14.80 14.90
CA VAL A 124 -8.99 -14.41 15.28
C VAL A 124 -9.08 -14.35 16.80
N SER A 125 -9.39 -13.18 17.34
CA SER A 125 -9.66 -12.94 18.76
C SER A 125 -11.14 -12.60 18.97
N SER A 126 -11.56 -12.47 20.23
CA SER A 126 -12.92 -12.05 20.61
C SER A 126 -13.24 -10.60 20.22
N ASP A 127 -12.22 -9.77 20.04
CA ASP A 127 -12.32 -8.31 19.87
C ASP A 127 -11.62 -7.79 18.61
N CYS A 128 -10.77 -8.59 17.98
CA CYS A 128 -10.03 -8.21 16.78
C CYS A 128 -9.70 -9.38 15.85
N LEU A 129 -9.33 -9.03 14.62
CA LEU A 129 -8.91 -9.92 13.55
C LEU A 129 -7.54 -9.51 13.02
N SER A 130 -6.65 -10.46 12.75
CA SER A 130 -5.37 -10.18 12.08
C SER A 130 -5.39 -10.74 10.66
N LEU A 131 -5.12 -9.86 9.69
CA LEU A 131 -5.24 -10.10 8.26
C LEU A 131 -3.88 -9.94 7.57
N GLU A 132 -3.59 -10.81 6.63
CA GLU A 132 -2.42 -10.76 5.75
C GLU A 132 -2.85 -10.49 4.31
N LEU A 133 -2.14 -9.58 3.62
CA LEU A 133 -2.31 -9.35 2.19
C LEU A 133 -0.96 -9.19 1.50
N SER A 134 -0.75 -9.89 0.40
CA SER A 134 0.40 -9.69 -0.50
C SER A 134 -0.10 -9.24 -1.87
N ALA A 135 0.11 -7.97 -2.20
CA ALA A 135 -0.39 -7.38 -3.45
C ALA A 135 0.51 -6.25 -3.97
N LYS A 136 0.15 -5.63 -5.09
CA LYS A 136 0.80 -4.37 -5.51
C LYS A 136 0.49 -3.25 -4.50
N PRO A 137 1.38 -2.25 -4.31
CA PRO A 137 1.17 -1.17 -3.33
C PRO A 137 -0.19 -0.48 -3.44
N ASP A 138 -0.64 -0.13 -4.65
CA ASP A 138 -1.94 0.52 -4.86
C ASP A 138 -3.12 -0.33 -4.36
N ARG A 139 -3.01 -1.66 -4.52
CA ARG A 139 -4.05 -2.60 -4.06
C ARG A 139 -4.00 -2.77 -2.54
N VAL A 140 -2.82 -2.73 -1.94
CA VAL A 140 -2.64 -2.71 -0.48
C VAL A 140 -3.25 -1.43 0.11
N ASP A 141 -3.01 -0.28 -0.53
CA ASP A 141 -3.59 1.00 -0.10
C ASP A 141 -5.12 1.02 -0.23
N ALA A 142 -5.67 0.43 -1.31
CA ALA A 142 -7.11 0.26 -1.46
C ALA A 142 -7.71 -0.64 -0.37
N PHE A 143 -7.05 -1.75 -0.03
CA PHE A 143 -7.48 -2.63 1.04
C PHE A 143 -7.49 -1.91 2.40
N LEU A 144 -6.43 -1.17 2.73
CA LEU A 144 -6.37 -0.38 3.96
C LEU A 144 -7.51 0.65 4.06
N LYS A 145 -7.84 1.34 2.96
CA LYS A 145 -8.96 2.30 2.92
C LYS A 145 -10.30 1.63 3.22
N LEU A 146 -10.52 0.42 2.71
CA LEU A 146 -11.76 -0.33 2.97
C LEU A 146 -11.84 -0.87 4.41
N LEU A 147 -10.69 -1.09 5.05
CA LEU A 147 -10.62 -1.52 6.46
C LEU A 147 -10.76 -0.36 7.45
N GLN A 148 -10.54 0.90 7.04
CA GLN A 148 -10.63 2.06 7.93
C GLN A 148 -11.94 2.15 8.73
N PRO A 149 -13.13 1.91 8.15
CA PRO A 149 -14.40 2.02 8.88
C PRO A 149 -14.56 1.03 10.04
N PHE A 150 -13.93 -0.14 9.96
CA PHE A 150 -13.96 -1.14 11.03
C PHE A 150 -13.02 -0.77 12.19
N GLY A 151 -12.05 0.11 11.93
CA GLY A 151 -11.07 0.56 12.90
C GLY A 151 -9.82 -0.32 12.90
N ILE A 152 -8.76 0.20 12.26
CA ILE A 152 -7.44 -0.42 12.25
C ILE A 152 -6.77 -0.17 13.60
N LEU A 153 -6.43 -1.24 14.30
CA LEU A 153 -5.73 -1.19 15.59
C LEU A 153 -4.23 -1.02 15.36
N GLU A 154 -3.66 -1.86 14.48
CA GLU A 154 -2.23 -1.91 14.18
C GLU A 154 -2.01 -2.33 12.72
N ALA A 155 -0.95 -1.84 12.09
CA ALA A 155 -0.58 -2.23 10.73
C ALA A 155 0.94 -2.28 10.57
N ALA A 156 1.43 -3.33 9.90
CA ALA A 156 2.83 -3.51 9.53
C ALA A 156 2.92 -3.73 8.01
N ARG A 157 3.79 -2.97 7.34
CA ARG A 157 4.01 -3.02 5.89
C ARG A 157 5.48 -3.33 5.60
N SER A 158 5.76 -4.24 4.66
CA SER A 158 7.13 -4.61 4.29
C SER A 158 7.85 -3.57 3.43
N GLY A 159 7.10 -2.66 2.78
CA GLY A 159 7.59 -1.88 1.66
C GLY A 159 7.57 -2.66 0.34
N MET A 160 7.79 -1.94 -0.77
CA MET A 160 7.70 -2.49 -2.12
C MET A 160 8.92 -3.37 -2.44
N MET A 161 8.63 -4.58 -2.91
CA MET A 161 9.55 -5.54 -3.49
C MET A 161 9.33 -5.56 -5.01
N ALA A 162 10.39 -5.65 -5.79
CA ALA A 162 10.30 -5.70 -7.25
C ALA A 162 11.18 -6.82 -7.82
N MET A 163 10.65 -7.52 -8.83
CA MET A 163 11.39 -8.52 -9.61
C MET A 163 11.12 -8.27 -11.10
N PRO A 164 12.14 -8.19 -11.98
CA PRO A 164 11.92 -8.08 -13.42
C PRO A 164 11.17 -9.31 -13.96
N ARG A 165 10.27 -9.10 -14.92
CA ARG A 165 9.64 -10.21 -15.65
C ARG A 165 10.58 -10.75 -16.71
N SER A 166 10.57 -12.06 -16.88
CA SER A 166 11.11 -12.67 -18.09
C SER A 166 10.30 -12.19 -19.30
N LEU A 167 11.01 -11.76 -20.34
CA LEU A 167 10.42 -11.48 -21.63
C LEU A 167 10.03 -12.82 -22.26
N ILE A 168 8.75 -13.02 -22.53
CA ILE A 168 8.30 -14.13 -23.36
C ILE A 168 8.46 -13.60 -24.79
N TYR A 169 9.50 -14.05 -25.49
CA TYR A 169 9.60 -13.85 -26.93
C TYR A 169 8.58 -14.79 -27.56
N ASP A 170 7.56 -14.24 -28.22
CA ASP A 170 6.80 -15.04 -29.16
C ASP A 170 7.73 -15.35 -30.33
N ARG A 171 8.11 -16.63 -30.47
CA ARG A 171 9.06 -17.07 -31.49
C ARG A 171 8.52 -16.92 -32.92
N MET A 172 7.27 -16.50 -33.08
CA MET A 172 6.58 -16.46 -34.37
C MET A 172 6.35 -15.05 -34.93
N GLU A 173 6.59 -13.97 -34.18
CA GLU A 173 6.36 -12.59 -34.67
C GLU A 173 7.62 -11.90 -35.21
N SER A 174 8.82 -12.46 -35.03
CA SER A 174 10.08 -11.82 -35.47
C SER A 174 10.43 -12.02 -36.95
N GLN A 175 9.54 -12.56 -37.78
CA GLN A 175 9.79 -12.72 -39.23
C GLN A 175 9.15 -11.60 -40.09
N GLY A 176 8.38 -10.67 -39.50
CA GLY A 176 7.64 -9.67 -40.27
C GLY A 176 8.27 -8.27 -40.35
N GLU A 177 9.21 -7.93 -39.46
CA GLU A 177 9.70 -6.54 -39.32
C GLU A 177 11.11 -6.31 -39.92
N GLU A 178 11.83 -7.36 -40.32
CA GLU A 178 13.16 -7.22 -40.94
C GLU A 178 13.11 -6.89 -42.45
N GLU A 179 11.98 -7.09 -43.14
CA GLU A 179 11.87 -6.82 -44.59
C GLU A 179 11.54 -5.35 -44.94
N GLU A 180 10.87 -4.58 -44.07
CA GLU A 180 10.50 -3.18 -44.40
C GLU A 180 11.65 -2.16 -44.29
N LEU A 181 12.77 -2.51 -43.62
CA LEU A 181 13.94 -1.60 -43.50
C LEU A 181 14.96 -1.76 -44.63
N ALA A 182 14.81 -2.75 -45.52
CA ALA A 182 15.80 -3.06 -46.56
C ALA A 182 15.49 -2.45 -47.94
N GLU A 183 14.27 -1.94 -48.19
CA GLU A 183 13.89 -1.44 -49.52
C GLU A 183 14.21 0.05 -49.79
N ASP A 184 14.60 0.86 -48.79
CA ASP A 184 14.84 2.31 -48.99
C ASP A 184 16.32 2.68 -49.25
N VAL A 185 17.17 1.73 -49.63
CA VAL A 185 18.56 2.01 -50.04
C VAL A 185 18.84 1.40 -51.42
N GLY A 186 18.20 1.96 -52.46
CA GLY A 186 18.54 1.52 -53.81
C GLY A 186 17.72 2.07 -54.98
N SER A 187 17.75 3.37 -55.25
CA SER A 187 17.86 3.86 -56.65
C SER A 187 18.20 5.34 -56.71
N GLY A 188 19.32 5.66 -57.35
CA GLY A 188 19.78 7.04 -57.53
C GLY A 188 21.25 7.12 -57.93
N VAL A 189 21.67 6.23 -58.84
CA VAL A 189 22.91 6.44 -59.61
C VAL A 189 22.62 7.52 -60.64
N ASP A 190 23.36 8.64 -60.57
CA ASP A 190 23.61 9.45 -61.76
C ASP A 190 25.09 9.84 -61.83
N ALA A 191 25.64 9.70 -63.03
CA ALA A 191 27.05 9.59 -63.33
C ALA A 191 27.71 10.94 -63.63
N ALA A 192 28.98 11.11 -63.24
CA ALA A 192 29.92 11.96 -63.96
C ALA A 192 31.37 11.44 -63.76
N PRO A 193 32.14 11.21 -64.85
CA PRO A 193 33.50 10.70 -64.78
C PRO A 193 34.55 11.81 -64.58
N TRP A 194 35.65 11.48 -63.91
CA TRP A 194 36.81 12.34 -63.69
C TRP A 194 37.82 12.31 -64.87
N ILE A 195 38.72 13.32 -64.86
CA ILE A 195 39.99 13.52 -65.61
C ILE A 195 39.83 14.44 -66.86
N ALA A 196 40.57 15.54 -67.05
CA ALA A 196 41.90 15.96 -66.59
C ALA A 196 41.96 17.44 -66.16
#